data_AF-A0A6A5Z8P8-F1
#
_entry.id   AF-A0A6A5Z8P8-F1
#
_cell.length_a   1.000
_cell.length_b   1.000
_cell.length_c   1.000
_cell.angle_alpha   90.00
_cell.angle_beta   90.00
_cell.angle_gamma   90.00
#
_symmetry.space_group_name_H-M   'P 1'
#
loop_
_entity.id
_entity.type
_entity.pdbx_description
1 polymer ?
#
loop_
_entity_poly.entity_id
_entity_poly.type
_entity_poly.pdbx_seq_one_letter_code
_entity_poly.pdbx_strand_id
1 'polypeptide(L)'
;MSHLPDGVHFLPGFDGRAGDGTSVNPQRIYAPFERSHWGTRAPSPGFHDSYRVALGQSRISECSSPRAIFNNQCNDSDGANFCECQLNRGKIEKCMFYGRRVEPLAFDLEAAPVMSQDCCPLFALTPREIREMIYEYAFTDCTSNPPDWDNPYRDNPYRREEGDNRVNLPETDIAIGFLQTCRAVYLEAYHLPILLNRFTVYKFGNLPSYDICRPRFIELAPWQFALIQGLDISLQQIALEGDKLSKYLKIWRAKERHKGAVIAPRFYQESRSTYRNQMTQSFNFGILPRSGPLEDGMKMHLSYKSSLYPHNIYPGLSTARVMVARPLTHLTLRLSRTDWWTWGDMPTEDVMRHLALDPAIGNGGSDQNARSTAPKMVQFANDRRAGFWPGYSSQQDNAPQQYTSTWGAEITKLPDLKTLELVLETFEDKGGQLDTVIECAKTWEFPLEDSKDKLAWTGKVEIANYVGQEDARNAQSYDFLVERTGESRQSTTTPPRFEVRIIRYKRAKVQ
;
A
#
# COMPACT_ATOMS: atom_id res chain seq x y z
N MET A 1 -6.76 50.95 41.32
CA MET A 1 -5.37 51.39 41.54
C MET A 1 -4.44 50.24 41.17
N SER A 2 -3.27 50.56 40.59
CA SER A 2 -2.20 49.69 40.06
C SER A 2 -2.57 48.82 38.85
N HIS A 3 -2.35 49.25 37.60
CA HIS A 3 -1.10 49.47 36.83
C HIS A 3 -0.57 48.20 36.14
N LEU A 4 -0.88 48.08 34.84
CA LEU A 4 -0.10 47.35 33.83
C LEU A 4 0.66 48.40 33.00
N PRO A 5 1.92 48.17 32.59
CA PRO A 5 2.62 49.09 31.71
C PRO A 5 2.45 48.68 30.23
N ASP A 6 2.00 49.65 29.44
CA ASP A 6 2.14 49.69 28.00
C ASP A 6 3.57 50.09 27.59
N GLY A 7 3.98 49.54 26.44
CA GLY A 7 4.76 50.27 25.44
C GLY A 7 6.25 49.95 25.35
N VAL A 8 6.69 49.46 24.18
CA VAL A 8 7.87 50.00 23.47
C VAL A 8 7.67 49.89 21.94
N HIS A 9 7.41 51.05 21.35
CA HIS A 9 7.91 51.64 20.10
C HIS A 9 8.34 50.78 18.89
N PHE A 10 7.61 51.04 17.78
CA PHE A 10 8.10 51.02 16.41
C PHE A 10 9.03 52.22 16.11
N LEU A 11 10.11 51.98 15.37
CA LEU A 11 10.78 52.99 14.54
C LEU A 11 11.26 52.36 13.20
N PRO A 12 11.48 53.18 12.16
CA PRO A 12 11.25 52.81 10.76
C PRO A 12 12.55 52.65 9.94
N GLY A 13 12.37 52.09 8.74
CA GLY A 13 13.06 52.54 7.52
C GLY A 13 14.47 51.99 7.29
N PHE A 14 14.58 51.02 6.39
CA PHE A 14 15.77 50.86 5.56
C PHE A 14 15.37 50.60 4.11
N ASP A 15 15.65 51.60 3.27
CA ASP A 15 15.65 51.51 1.82
C ASP A 15 16.75 50.54 1.36
N GLY A 16 16.39 49.63 0.45
CA GLY A 16 17.30 48.60 -0.07
C GLY A 16 16.86 48.12 -1.45
N ARG A 17 17.27 48.89 -2.46
CA ARG A 17 17.40 48.62 -3.90
C ARG A 17 16.98 47.23 -4.44
N ALA A 18 16.17 47.31 -5.50
CA ALA A 18 15.97 46.27 -6.49
C ALA A 18 17.29 45.67 -7.01
N GLY A 19 17.38 44.34 -6.95
CA GLY A 19 18.43 43.52 -7.55
C GLY A 19 17.79 42.27 -8.15
N ASP A 20 18.27 41.91 -9.34
CA ASP A 20 17.69 40.97 -10.30
C ASP A 20 17.21 39.62 -9.73
N GLY A 21 16.02 39.24 -10.17
CA GLY A 21 15.43 37.92 -9.97
C GLY A 21 16.16 36.86 -10.79
N THR A 22 17.06 36.11 -10.14
CA THR A 22 17.45 34.78 -10.60
C THR A 22 16.61 33.76 -9.85
N SER A 23 15.73 33.07 -10.58
CA SER A 23 14.88 32.02 -10.03
C SER A 23 15.75 30.83 -9.60
N VAL A 24 15.87 30.62 -8.30
CA VAL A 24 16.48 29.40 -7.76
C VAL A 24 15.46 28.27 -7.88
N ASN A 25 15.75 27.34 -8.78
CA ASN A 25 14.99 26.14 -9.06
C ASN A 25 15.37 25.06 -8.03
N PRO A 26 14.46 24.57 -7.15
CA PRO A 26 14.78 23.46 -6.27
C PRO A 26 14.60 22.15 -7.05
N GLN A 27 15.57 21.83 -7.92
CA GLN A 27 15.72 20.47 -8.45
C GLN A 27 16.19 19.56 -7.32
N ARG A 28 15.30 18.67 -6.86
CA ARG A 28 15.70 17.42 -6.21
C ARG A 28 16.54 16.64 -7.23
N ILE A 29 17.85 16.65 -7.02
CA ILE A 29 18.80 15.80 -7.74
C ILE A 29 18.55 14.36 -7.29
N TYR A 30 17.74 13.63 -8.06
CA TYR A 30 17.94 12.19 -8.19
C TYR A 30 18.99 12.01 -9.29
N ALA A 31 20.26 11.90 -8.89
CA ALA A 31 21.30 11.40 -9.78
C ALA A 31 21.27 9.86 -9.72
N PRO A 32 21.28 9.15 -10.86
CA PRO A 32 21.56 7.73 -10.86
C PRO A 32 23.01 7.54 -10.44
N PHE A 33 23.25 6.81 -9.35
CA PHE A 33 24.60 6.47 -8.94
C PHE A 33 25.17 5.44 -9.93
N GLU A 34 26.19 5.85 -10.70
CA GLU A 34 27.01 4.95 -11.49
C GLU A 34 27.66 3.93 -10.56
N ARG A 35 27.46 2.64 -10.86
CA ARG A 35 28.16 1.54 -10.19
C ARG A 35 29.64 1.64 -10.55
N SER A 36 30.49 1.97 -9.58
CA SER A 36 31.91 1.71 -9.69
C SER A 36 32.14 0.20 -9.67
N HIS A 37 32.63 -0.33 -10.80
CA HIS A 37 33.13 -1.68 -10.93
C HIS A 37 34.30 -1.89 -9.97
N TRP A 38 34.07 -2.64 -8.89
CA TRP A 38 35.14 -3.30 -8.17
C TRP A 38 35.66 -4.44 -9.04
N GLY A 39 36.85 -4.24 -9.62
CA GLY A 39 37.49 -5.17 -10.55
C GLY A 39 37.76 -6.54 -9.92
N THR A 40 37.31 -7.58 -10.61
CA THR A 40 37.70 -8.97 -10.39
C THR A 40 39.15 -9.18 -10.82
N ARG A 41 40.09 -9.20 -9.86
CA ARG A 41 41.41 -9.81 -10.06
C ARG A 41 41.31 -11.33 -9.84
N ALA A 42 41.77 -12.10 -10.82
CA ALA A 42 41.92 -13.55 -10.71
C ALA A 42 42.96 -13.94 -9.64
N PRO A 43 42.78 -15.03 -8.87
CA PRO A 43 43.78 -15.50 -7.93
C PRO A 43 44.77 -16.46 -8.59
N SER A 44 46.07 -16.21 -8.35
CA SER A 44 47.16 -17.16 -8.57
C SER A 44 47.18 -18.24 -7.48
N PRO A 45 47.62 -19.48 -7.77
CA PRO A 45 47.59 -20.58 -6.81
C PRO A 45 48.86 -20.67 -5.98
N GLY A 46 48.69 -20.94 -4.68
CA GLY A 46 49.73 -21.51 -3.82
C GLY A 46 50.11 -20.62 -2.64
N PHE A 47 49.58 -20.93 -1.46
CA PHE A 47 50.36 -21.22 -0.25
C PHE A 47 49.41 -21.69 0.87
N HIS A 48 49.79 -22.78 1.52
CA HIS A 48 49.00 -23.55 2.48
C HIS A 48 48.87 -22.88 3.87
N ASP A 49 47.72 -23.17 4.49
CA ASP A 49 47.47 -23.36 5.93
C ASP A 49 48.05 -22.37 6.95
N SER A 50 47.21 -21.44 7.38
CA SER A 50 46.74 -21.32 8.78
C SER A 50 45.68 -20.21 8.86
N TYR A 51 44.63 -20.40 9.67
CA TYR A 51 43.37 -19.63 9.77
C TYR A 51 42.17 -20.13 8.92
N ARG A 52 41.77 -21.38 9.19
CA ARG A 52 40.34 -21.76 9.13
C ARG A 52 39.67 -21.36 10.44
N VAL A 53 39.03 -20.19 10.48
CA VAL A 53 37.92 -19.92 11.41
C VAL A 53 36.64 -20.03 10.60
N ALA A 54 35.70 -20.79 11.14
CA ALA A 54 34.47 -21.26 10.53
C ALA A 54 33.60 -20.13 9.94
N LEU A 55 33.44 -20.14 8.61
CA LEU A 55 32.22 -19.69 7.94
C LEU A 55 31.58 -20.92 7.29
N GLY A 56 31.15 -21.83 8.16
CA GLY A 56 30.14 -22.81 7.80
C GLY A 56 28.83 -22.09 7.50
N GLN A 57 28.10 -22.60 6.53
CA GLN A 57 26.70 -22.30 6.27
C GLN A 57 25.88 -22.50 7.55
N SER A 58 25.83 -21.47 8.39
CA SER A 58 24.96 -21.41 9.53
C SER A 58 23.60 -21.02 8.99
N ARG A 59 22.68 -22.00 8.93
CA ARG A 59 21.25 -21.72 9.09
C ARG A 59 21.14 -20.67 10.19
N ILE A 60 20.64 -19.49 9.84
CA ILE A 60 20.42 -18.40 10.78
C ILE A 60 19.47 -18.96 11.84
N SER A 61 20.07 -19.39 12.94
CA SER A 61 19.40 -19.90 14.12
C SER A 61 18.64 -18.74 14.73
N GLU A 62 17.31 -18.86 14.70
CA GLU A 62 16.37 -18.45 15.76
C GLU A 62 16.92 -17.59 16.92
N CYS A 63 17.40 -16.38 16.66
CA CYS A 63 17.51 -15.34 17.68
C CYS A 63 16.20 -14.56 17.68
N SER A 64 15.13 -15.24 18.05
CA SER A 64 13.88 -14.59 18.40
C SER A 64 14.08 -13.80 19.70
N SER A 65 13.68 -12.52 19.74
CA SER A 65 13.10 -11.88 20.94
C SER A 65 12.40 -12.96 21.76
N PRO A 66 12.50 -13.00 23.11
CA PRO A 66 11.99 -14.11 23.90
C PRO A 66 10.64 -14.53 23.32
N ARG A 67 10.67 -15.64 22.54
CA ARG A 67 9.46 -16.28 22.07
C ARG A 67 8.76 -16.51 23.39
N ALA A 68 7.64 -15.82 23.60
CA ALA A 68 6.85 -16.09 24.78
C ALA A 68 6.76 -17.60 24.82
N ILE A 69 7.24 -18.21 25.91
CA ILE A 69 7.34 -19.67 26.03
C ILE A 69 6.02 -20.18 25.51
N PHE A 70 6.07 -20.96 24.43
CA PHE A 70 4.89 -21.37 23.70
C PHE A 70 3.91 -21.87 24.75
N ASN A 71 2.74 -21.24 24.82
CA ASN A 71 1.74 -21.77 25.72
C ASN A 71 1.26 -23.06 25.07
N ASN A 72 1.82 -24.18 25.54
CA ASN A 72 1.53 -25.55 25.10
C ASN A 72 0.07 -25.96 25.40
N GLN A 73 -0.79 -25.05 25.87
CA GLN A 73 -2.21 -25.31 26.13
C GLN A 73 -3.11 -25.03 24.93
N CYS A 74 -2.56 -24.76 23.76
CA CYS A 74 -3.31 -24.63 22.52
C CYS A 74 -3.17 -25.90 21.67
N ASN A 75 -3.68 -27.02 22.18
CA ASN A 75 -3.48 -28.32 21.54
C ASN A 75 -4.25 -28.43 20.21
N ASP A 76 -5.37 -27.70 20.05
CA ASP A 76 -6.17 -27.68 18.82
C ASP A 76 -6.22 -26.30 18.12
N SER A 77 -5.18 -25.47 18.24
CA SER A 77 -5.09 -24.24 17.46
C SER A 77 -4.39 -24.45 16.12
N ASP A 78 -5.14 -24.38 15.02
CA ASP A 78 -4.59 -24.25 13.67
C ASP A 78 -3.86 -22.90 13.45
N GLY A 79 -3.75 -22.09 14.51
CA GLY A 79 -3.32 -20.70 14.46
C GLY A 79 -4.34 -19.79 13.78
N ALA A 80 -5.31 -20.34 13.04
CA ALA A 80 -6.04 -19.65 11.99
C ALA A 80 -7.52 -19.41 12.21
N ASN A 81 -8.18 -20.39 12.83
CA ASN A 81 -9.61 -20.45 13.06
C ASN A 81 -9.96 -20.94 14.48
N PHE A 82 -8.98 -21.41 15.25
CA PHE A 82 -9.20 -21.92 16.59
C PHE A 82 -8.07 -21.50 17.53
N CYS A 83 -8.38 -20.97 18.72
CA CYS A 83 -7.43 -20.91 19.85
C CYS A 83 -8.14 -21.53 21.04
N GLU A 84 -7.75 -22.76 21.36
CA GLU A 84 -8.22 -23.49 22.53
C GLU A 84 -7.79 -22.80 23.84
N CYS A 85 -6.73 -21.98 23.77
CA CYS A 85 -6.26 -21.13 24.85
C CYS A 85 -7.34 -20.24 25.48
N GLN A 86 -8.43 -19.93 24.77
CA GLN A 86 -9.52 -19.16 25.35
C GLN A 86 -10.48 -20.02 26.22
N LEU A 87 -10.61 -21.33 25.97
CA LEU A 87 -11.59 -22.20 26.64
C LEU A 87 -11.20 -22.62 28.06
N ASN A 88 -9.91 -22.60 28.39
CA ASN A 88 -9.42 -23.04 29.71
C ASN A 88 -9.61 -21.95 30.78
N ARG A 89 -10.40 -22.26 31.81
CA ARG A 89 -10.80 -21.38 32.94
C ARG A 89 -9.66 -21.07 33.95
N GLY A 90 -8.40 -21.01 33.51
CA GLY A 90 -7.23 -20.69 34.34
C GLY A 90 -6.86 -19.21 34.35
N LYS A 91 -5.76 -18.83 35.03
CA LYS A 91 -5.10 -17.52 34.83
C LYS A 91 -4.69 -17.43 33.36
N ILE A 92 -5.52 -16.75 32.55
CA ILE A 92 -5.35 -16.63 31.11
C ILE A 92 -4.02 -15.89 30.86
N GLU A 93 -3.00 -16.63 30.45
CA GLU A 93 -1.78 -16.04 29.92
C GLU A 93 -2.09 -15.26 28.64
N LYS A 94 -1.19 -14.34 28.23
CA LYS A 94 -1.40 -13.48 27.06
C LYS A 94 -1.70 -14.32 25.80
N CYS A 95 -2.87 -14.13 25.21
CA CYS A 95 -3.30 -14.82 24.00
C CYS A 95 -2.34 -14.56 22.83
N MET A 96 -1.97 -15.61 22.10
CA MET A 96 -1.22 -15.51 20.85
C MET A 96 -2.17 -15.64 19.64
N PHE A 97 -1.94 -14.86 18.58
CA PHE A 97 -2.66 -14.92 17.31
C PHE A 97 -1.73 -15.54 16.26
N TYR A 98 -2.04 -16.73 15.72
CA TYR A 98 -1.11 -17.51 14.87
C TYR A 98 0.30 -17.70 15.48
N GLY A 99 0.39 -17.90 16.81
CA GLY A 99 1.69 -17.99 17.51
C GLY A 99 2.44 -16.65 17.60
N ARG A 100 1.80 -15.52 17.26
CA ARG A 100 2.36 -14.17 17.34
C ARG A 100 1.73 -13.39 18.49
N ARG A 101 2.47 -12.40 19.00
CA ARG A 101 1.91 -11.46 19.98
C ARG A 101 0.87 -10.57 19.29
N VAL A 102 -0.31 -10.50 19.90
CA VAL A 102 -1.39 -9.57 19.51
C VAL A 102 -0.97 -8.11 19.68
N GLU A 103 -0.08 -7.88 20.64
CA GLU A 103 0.44 -6.57 21.03
C GLU A 103 1.89 -6.40 20.51
N PRO A 104 2.32 -5.19 20.15
CA PRO A 104 3.74 -4.92 19.93
C PRO A 104 4.51 -5.15 21.23
N LEU A 105 5.78 -5.58 21.10
CA LEU A 105 6.66 -5.72 22.27
C LEU A 105 6.84 -4.39 23.01
N ALA A 106 6.64 -3.27 22.33
CA ALA A 106 6.83 -1.92 22.85
C ALA A 106 6.00 -1.69 24.10
N PHE A 107 4.74 -2.14 24.10
CA PHE A 107 3.86 -1.94 25.25
C PHE A 107 4.34 -2.69 26.49
N ASP A 108 5.01 -3.85 26.34
CA ASP A 108 5.61 -4.56 27.48
C ASP A 108 6.91 -3.90 27.95
N LEU A 109 7.62 -3.27 27.03
CA LEU A 109 8.87 -2.60 27.30
C LEU A 109 8.67 -1.25 27.98
N GLU A 110 7.64 -0.47 27.67
CA GLU A 110 7.42 0.86 28.25
C GLU A 110 7.41 0.88 29.80
N ALA A 111 6.96 -0.20 30.44
CA ALA A 111 6.91 -0.29 31.90
C ALA A 111 8.28 -0.49 32.57
N ALA A 112 9.30 -0.94 31.84
CA ALA A 112 10.63 -1.15 32.39
C ALA A 112 11.48 0.15 32.26
N PRO A 113 12.50 0.40 33.10
CA PRO A 113 13.45 1.48 32.84
C PRO A 113 14.27 1.17 31.59
N VAL A 114 14.35 2.09 30.62
CA VAL A 114 15.31 1.99 29.52
C VAL A 114 16.68 2.34 30.09
N MET A 115 17.67 1.46 29.96
CA MET A 115 19.05 1.81 30.34
C MET A 115 19.47 3.04 29.56
N SER A 116 20.01 4.04 30.25
CA SER A 116 20.45 5.26 29.60
C SER A 116 21.41 4.92 28.46
N GLN A 117 21.18 5.49 27.28
CA GLN A 117 21.99 5.25 26.09
C GLN A 117 23.05 6.35 25.91
N ASP A 118 23.49 6.98 27.01
CA ASP A 118 24.45 8.09 26.99
C ASP A 118 25.82 7.69 26.42
N CYS A 119 26.15 6.39 26.42
CA CYS A 119 27.35 5.86 25.79
C CYS A 119 27.16 5.52 24.30
N CYS A 120 25.94 5.56 23.78
CA CYS A 120 25.64 5.30 22.38
C CYS A 120 25.67 6.62 21.60
N PRO A 121 26.58 6.80 20.62
CA PRO A 121 26.65 8.03 19.83
C PRO A 121 25.32 8.41 19.16
N LEU A 122 24.52 7.42 18.76
CA LEU A 122 23.19 7.64 18.18
C LEU A 122 22.26 8.36 19.16
N PHE A 123 22.30 8.07 20.46
CA PHE A 123 21.40 8.70 21.44
C PHE A 123 22.06 9.88 22.17
N ALA A 124 23.37 9.86 22.33
CA ALA A 124 24.13 10.88 23.05
C ALA A 124 24.51 12.10 22.20
N LEU A 125 24.80 11.89 20.90
CA LEU A 125 25.32 12.94 20.01
C LEU A 125 24.33 13.32 18.92
N THR A 126 23.49 12.38 18.47
CA THR A 126 22.56 12.64 17.36
C THR A 126 21.22 13.17 17.90
N PRO A 127 20.80 14.39 17.50
CA PRO A 127 19.49 14.91 17.86
C PRO A 127 18.36 13.99 17.38
N ARG A 128 17.22 14.06 18.05
CA ARG A 128 16.07 13.20 17.77
C ARG A 128 15.61 13.34 16.31
N GLU A 129 15.62 14.55 15.77
CA GLU A 129 15.20 14.86 14.41
C GLU A 129 16.07 14.12 13.39
N ILE A 130 17.38 14.07 13.61
CA ILE A 130 18.31 13.33 12.76
C ILE A 130 18.12 11.83 12.92
N ARG A 131 17.83 11.34 14.14
CA ARG A 131 17.46 9.92 14.34
C ARG A 131 16.20 9.56 13.57
N GLU A 132 15.17 10.41 13.61
CA GLU A 132 13.93 10.22 12.86
C GLU A 132 14.20 10.15 11.35
N MET A 133 15.09 10.98 10.80
CA MET A 133 15.53 10.88 9.40
C MET A 133 16.27 9.57 9.11
N ILE A 134 17.15 9.12 10.01
CA ILE A 134 17.84 7.82 9.89
C ILE A 134 16.83 6.68 9.89
N TYR A 135 15.86 6.71 10.79
CA TYR A 135 14.80 5.70 10.86
C TYR A 135 13.93 5.73 9.60
N GLU A 136 13.53 6.90 9.12
CA GLU A 136 12.74 7.04 7.89
C GLU A 136 13.48 6.45 6.70
N TYR A 137 14.77 6.78 6.54
CA TYR A 137 15.60 6.21 5.50
C TYR A 137 15.74 4.68 5.64
N ALA A 138 16.07 4.19 6.83
CA ALA A 138 16.32 2.77 7.08
C ALA A 138 15.05 1.89 6.97
N PHE A 139 13.88 2.46 7.24
CA PHE A 139 12.62 1.73 7.26
C PHE A 139 11.73 2.00 6.03
N THR A 140 12.14 2.84 5.09
CA THR A 140 11.43 3.01 3.81
C THR A 140 11.90 1.95 2.82
N ASP A 141 10.94 1.24 2.24
CA ASP A 141 11.15 0.27 1.18
C ASP A 141 11.28 0.99 -0.17
N CYS A 142 12.43 0.82 -0.81
CA CYS A 142 12.72 1.43 -2.11
C CYS A 142 12.76 0.39 -3.24
N THR A 143 12.61 -0.89 -2.92
CA THR A 143 12.91 -2.00 -3.84
C THR A 143 11.70 -2.87 -4.18
N SER A 144 10.65 -2.86 -3.34
CA SER A 144 9.60 -3.85 -3.46
C SER A 144 8.60 -3.63 -4.59
N ASN A 145 8.54 -2.45 -5.20
CA ASN A 145 7.60 -2.20 -6.30
C ASN A 145 8.03 -1.05 -7.23
N PRO A 146 9.17 -1.21 -7.93
CA PRO A 146 9.65 -0.14 -8.79
C PRO A 146 8.72 0.00 -10.02
N PRO A 147 8.59 1.22 -10.57
CA PRO A 147 7.63 1.50 -11.64
C PRO A 147 7.95 0.78 -12.96
N ASP A 148 9.18 0.31 -13.11
CA ASP A 148 9.73 -0.41 -14.27
C ASP A 148 9.81 -1.93 -14.04
N TRP A 149 9.05 -2.46 -13.08
CA TRP A 149 9.06 -3.88 -12.78
C TRP A 149 7.94 -4.63 -13.49
N ASP A 150 8.35 -5.63 -14.25
CA ASP A 150 7.42 -6.63 -14.74
C ASP A 150 6.83 -7.41 -13.56
N ASN A 151 5.50 -7.47 -13.46
CA ASN A 151 4.82 -8.13 -12.36
C ASN A 151 4.60 -9.61 -12.71
N PRO A 152 5.49 -10.54 -12.28
CA PRO A 152 5.45 -11.94 -12.71
C PRO A 152 4.23 -12.70 -12.17
N TYR A 153 3.48 -12.11 -11.23
CA TYR A 153 2.34 -12.75 -10.60
C TYR A 153 1.05 -12.65 -11.43
N ARG A 154 1.06 -11.80 -12.48
CA ARG A 154 -0.07 -11.60 -13.39
C ARG A 154 -0.19 -12.71 -14.43
N ASP A 155 0.95 -13.20 -14.91
CA ASP A 155 1.04 -13.93 -16.18
C ASP A 155 0.67 -15.41 -16.15
N ASN A 156 0.24 -15.98 -15.02
CA ASN A 156 -0.10 -17.40 -15.03
C ASN A 156 -1.20 -17.80 -14.04
N PRO A 157 -2.45 -18.01 -14.50
CA PRO A 157 -3.47 -18.69 -13.72
C PRO A 157 -3.24 -20.21 -13.63
N TYR A 158 -2.38 -20.78 -14.47
CA TYR A 158 -2.12 -22.21 -14.62
C TYR A 158 -0.75 -22.68 -14.14
N ARG A 159 0.10 -21.81 -13.57
CA ARG A 159 1.27 -22.22 -12.79
C ARG A 159 0.74 -22.81 -11.49
N ARG A 160 0.15 -23.98 -11.61
CA ARG A 160 -0.23 -24.82 -10.49
C ARG A 160 1.02 -24.99 -9.64
N GLU A 161 0.75 -24.96 -8.34
CA GLU A 161 1.63 -25.19 -7.20
C GLU A 161 2.19 -26.63 -7.21
N GLU A 162 2.60 -27.15 -8.36
CA GLU A 162 3.34 -28.40 -8.47
C GLU A 162 4.77 -28.13 -8.04
N GLY A 163 4.97 -28.23 -6.73
CA GLY A 163 6.21 -27.94 -6.02
C GLY A 163 6.08 -26.68 -5.18
N ASP A 164 6.56 -26.73 -3.95
CA ASP A 164 6.65 -25.69 -2.90
C ASP A 164 7.45 -24.43 -3.31
N ASN A 165 7.41 -24.06 -4.59
CA ASN A 165 7.90 -22.81 -5.14
C ASN A 165 6.96 -21.69 -4.72
N ARG A 166 6.97 -21.38 -3.41
CA ARG A 166 6.48 -20.12 -2.87
C ARG A 166 6.97 -19.03 -3.81
N VAL A 167 6.04 -18.30 -4.40
CA VAL A 167 6.43 -17.30 -5.37
C VAL A 167 7.28 -16.27 -4.66
N ASN A 168 8.56 -16.17 -5.04
CA ASN A 168 9.49 -15.24 -4.42
C ASN A 168 8.98 -13.84 -4.69
N LEU A 169 8.47 -13.18 -3.64
CA LEU A 169 8.19 -11.75 -3.65
C LEU A 169 9.52 -11.00 -3.88
N PRO A 170 9.54 -9.78 -4.47
CA PRO A 170 10.77 -8.98 -4.60
C PRO A 170 11.52 -8.93 -3.29
N GLU A 171 12.83 -8.78 -3.23
CA GLU A 171 13.42 -8.52 -1.91
C GLU A 171 12.98 -7.15 -1.37
N THR A 172 13.06 -6.95 -0.06
CA THR A 172 12.81 -5.65 0.57
C THR A 172 14.10 -5.21 1.23
N ASP A 173 14.44 -3.95 1.06
CA ASP A 173 15.63 -3.31 1.63
C ASP A 173 15.36 -2.65 2.98
N ILE A 174 14.13 -2.80 3.54
CA ILE A 174 13.81 -2.35 4.89
C ILE A 174 14.77 -2.99 5.89
N ALA A 175 15.51 -2.16 6.62
CA ALA A 175 16.51 -2.59 7.59
C ALA A 175 15.86 -3.04 8.93
N ILE A 176 14.97 -4.04 8.91
CA ILE A 176 14.27 -4.54 10.12
C ILE A 176 15.24 -4.97 11.22
N GLY A 177 16.44 -5.46 10.86
CA GLY A 177 17.49 -5.79 11.82
C GLY A 177 17.88 -4.60 12.72
N PHE A 178 17.67 -3.35 12.27
CA PHE A 178 17.93 -2.17 13.07
C PHE A 178 17.04 -2.11 14.33
N LEU A 179 15.78 -2.57 14.24
CA LEU A 179 14.87 -2.67 15.39
C LEU A 179 15.33 -3.69 16.44
N GLN A 180 16.24 -4.60 16.09
CA GLN A 180 16.75 -5.64 16.98
C GLN A 180 18.03 -5.22 17.71
N THR A 181 18.57 -4.02 17.42
CA THR A 181 19.85 -3.57 17.97
C THR A 181 19.76 -3.22 19.45
N CYS A 182 18.80 -2.36 19.84
CA CYS A 182 18.57 -2.02 21.23
C CYS A 182 17.11 -1.62 21.50
N ARG A 183 16.77 -1.61 22.78
CA ARG A 183 15.43 -1.28 23.25
C ARG A 183 15.00 0.16 22.93
N ALA A 184 15.91 1.12 22.97
CA ALA A 184 15.60 2.52 22.67
C ALA A 184 15.20 2.69 21.19
N VAL A 185 15.96 2.10 20.27
CA VAL A 185 15.62 2.08 18.82
C VAL A 185 14.26 1.43 18.61
N TYR A 186 14.02 0.27 19.24
CA TYR A 186 12.73 -0.41 19.10
C TYR A 186 11.55 0.46 19.56
N LEU A 187 11.65 1.10 20.74
CA LEU A 187 10.60 1.96 21.27
C LEU A 187 10.36 3.20 20.40
N GLU A 188 11.42 3.82 19.86
CA GLU A 188 11.29 4.98 18.98
C GLU A 188 10.73 4.62 17.59
N ALA A 189 10.95 3.40 17.08
CA ALA A 189 10.77 3.13 15.64
C ALA A 189 9.94 1.89 15.25
N TYR A 190 9.46 1.05 16.17
CA TYR A 190 8.80 -0.24 15.81
C TYR A 190 7.59 -0.10 14.86
N HIS A 191 6.94 1.07 14.84
CA HIS A 191 5.77 1.37 14.03
C HIS A 191 6.13 1.82 12.60
N LEU A 192 7.35 2.34 12.40
CA LEU A 192 7.78 2.98 11.15
C LEU A 192 7.80 2.03 9.94
N PRO A 193 8.26 0.77 10.02
CA PRO A 193 8.26 -0.12 8.86
C PRO A 193 6.88 -0.34 8.23
N ILE A 194 5.79 -0.19 9.00
CA ILE A 194 4.43 -0.34 8.46
C ILE A 194 3.82 1.00 8.10
N LEU A 195 4.14 2.07 8.83
CA LEU A 195 3.62 3.41 8.53
C LEU A 195 4.22 4.01 7.26
N LEU A 196 5.52 3.84 7.06
CA LEU A 196 6.23 4.46 5.94
C LEU A 196 5.95 3.73 4.62
N ASN A 197 5.64 2.43 4.69
CA ASN A 197 5.51 1.59 3.51
C ASN A 197 4.06 1.31 3.14
N ARG A 198 3.81 1.21 1.84
CA ARG A 198 2.50 0.84 1.32
C ARG A 198 2.28 -0.66 1.47
N PHE A 199 1.04 -1.03 1.73
CA PHE A 199 0.60 -2.40 1.60
C PHE A 199 0.42 -2.72 0.12
N THR A 200 1.36 -3.49 -0.45
CA THR A 200 1.43 -3.78 -1.87
C THR A 200 0.66 -5.05 -2.21
N VAL A 201 -0.27 -4.98 -3.15
CA VAL A 201 -1.05 -6.08 -3.69
C VAL A 201 -0.60 -6.32 -5.12
N TYR A 202 0.26 -7.32 -5.32
CA TYR A 202 0.80 -7.64 -6.64
C TYR A 202 -0.21 -8.42 -7.49
N LYS A 203 -0.94 -9.36 -6.88
CA LYS A 203 -2.00 -10.10 -7.54
C LYS A 203 -3.32 -9.91 -6.80
N PHE A 204 -4.25 -9.29 -7.49
CA PHE A 204 -5.58 -8.98 -7.00
C PHE A 204 -6.50 -10.19 -7.22
N GLY A 205 -6.76 -10.97 -6.16
CA GLY A 205 -7.58 -12.17 -6.19
C GLY A 205 -9.07 -11.90 -5.99
N ASN A 206 -9.87 -12.97 -6.01
CA ASN A 206 -11.31 -12.90 -5.67
C ASN A 206 -11.55 -12.91 -4.15
N LEU A 207 -10.58 -13.40 -3.38
CA LEU A 207 -10.62 -13.47 -1.93
C LEU A 207 -9.33 -12.88 -1.41
N PRO A 208 -9.38 -11.79 -0.62
CA PRO A 208 -8.17 -11.10 -0.18
C PRO A 208 -7.15 -11.95 0.59
N SER A 209 -7.61 -13.01 1.25
CA SER A 209 -6.73 -13.96 1.96
C SER A 209 -5.77 -14.71 1.04
N TYR A 210 -6.02 -14.72 -0.26
CA TYR A 210 -5.21 -15.37 -1.29
C TYR A 210 -4.48 -14.35 -2.18
N ASP A 211 -4.58 -13.06 -1.86
CA ASP A 211 -3.83 -12.05 -2.59
C ASP A 211 -2.33 -12.28 -2.39
N ILE A 212 -1.59 -12.11 -3.48
CA ILE A 212 -0.13 -12.06 -3.42
C ILE A 212 0.23 -10.64 -3.01
N CYS A 213 0.46 -10.45 -1.72
CA CYS A 213 0.65 -9.14 -1.12
C CYS A 213 1.86 -9.08 -0.20
N ARG A 214 2.31 -7.85 0.06
CA ARG A 214 3.39 -7.51 0.98
C ARG A 214 2.96 -6.39 1.94
N PRO A 215 3.14 -6.59 3.26
CA PRO A 215 3.34 -7.89 3.93
C PRO A 215 2.18 -8.85 3.66
N ARG A 216 2.38 -10.16 3.85
CA ARG A 216 1.30 -11.14 3.65
C ARG A 216 0.21 -10.95 4.71
N PHE A 217 -1.06 -10.94 4.30
CA PHE A 217 -2.18 -10.73 5.22
C PHE A 217 -2.20 -11.72 6.40
N ILE A 218 -1.91 -12.99 6.14
CA ILE A 218 -1.87 -14.04 7.17
C ILE A 218 -0.73 -13.88 8.16
N GLU A 219 0.27 -13.05 7.82
CA GLU A 219 1.43 -12.80 8.65
C GLU A 219 1.29 -11.49 9.45
N LEU A 220 0.26 -10.69 9.19
CA LEU A 220 0.06 -9.45 9.92
C LEU A 220 -0.51 -9.71 11.32
N ALA A 221 0.16 -9.16 12.34
CA ALA A 221 -0.44 -8.98 13.64
C ALA A 221 -1.51 -7.86 13.60
N PRO A 222 -2.52 -7.88 14.49
CA PRO A 222 -3.58 -6.86 14.52
C PRO A 222 -3.04 -5.42 14.61
N TRP A 223 -2.02 -5.20 15.43
CA TRP A 223 -1.39 -3.89 15.59
C TRP A 223 -0.68 -3.41 14.31
N GLN A 224 -0.05 -4.32 13.56
CA GLN A 224 0.56 -3.98 12.27
C GLN A 224 -0.51 -3.60 11.25
N PHE A 225 -1.61 -4.36 11.18
CA PHE A 225 -2.74 -4.04 10.31
C PHE A 225 -3.38 -2.67 10.64
N ALA A 226 -3.38 -2.29 11.92
CA ALA A 226 -3.82 -0.97 12.38
C ALA A 226 -2.96 0.15 11.79
N LEU A 227 -1.65 -0.05 11.66
CA LEU A 227 -0.70 0.96 11.19
C LEU A 227 -0.71 1.18 9.67
N ILE A 228 -1.31 0.30 8.89
CA ILE A 228 -1.39 0.46 7.43
C ILE A 228 -2.21 1.71 7.09
N GLN A 229 -1.58 2.64 6.39
CA GLN A 229 -2.19 3.88 5.90
C GLN A 229 -2.10 4.06 4.38
N GLY A 230 -1.30 3.25 3.69
CA GLY A 230 -1.10 3.33 2.25
C GLY A 230 -1.37 1.99 1.57
N LEU A 231 -2.03 2.02 0.41
CA LEU A 231 -2.28 0.85 -0.43
C LEU A 231 -1.59 1.04 -1.79
N ASP A 232 -0.96 0.00 -2.30
CA ASP A 232 -0.44 -0.05 -3.68
C ASP A 232 -1.00 -1.28 -4.37
N ILE A 233 -1.94 -1.10 -5.30
CA ILE A 233 -2.73 -2.17 -5.86
C ILE A 233 -2.41 -2.28 -7.34
N SER A 234 -1.79 -3.38 -7.75
CA SER A 234 -1.78 -3.79 -9.15
C SER A 234 -3.13 -4.40 -9.49
N LEU A 235 -3.74 -4.07 -10.62
CA LEU A 235 -5.03 -4.61 -11.04
C LEU A 235 -5.27 -4.46 -12.53
N GLN A 236 -6.04 -5.41 -13.08
CA GLN A 236 -6.53 -5.30 -14.45
C GLN A 236 -7.57 -4.19 -14.56
N GLN A 237 -7.68 -3.57 -15.74
CA GLN A 237 -8.69 -2.56 -16.02
C GLN A 237 -10.11 -3.07 -15.76
N ILE A 238 -10.42 -4.33 -16.07
CA ILE A 238 -11.70 -4.97 -15.72
C ILE A 238 -11.99 -4.94 -14.21
N ALA A 239 -10.97 -5.13 -13.37
CA ALA A 239 -11.13 -5.14 -11.93
C ALA A 239 -11.23 -3.72 -11.35
N LEU A 240 -10.57 -2.76 -12.01
CA LEU A 240 -10.67 -1.33 -11.71
C LEU A 240 -12.09 -0.84 -12.02
N GLU A 241 -12.55 -1.01 -13.26
CA GLU A 241 -13.84 -0.54 -13.76
C GLU A 241 -15.03 -1.36 -13.23
N GLY A 242 -14.80 -2.59 -12.78
CA GLY A 242 -15.83 -3.45 -12.20
C GLY A 242 -16.07 -3.23 -10.71
N ASP A 243 -16.79 -4.16 -10.09
CA ASP A 243 -17.10 -4.12 -8.65
C ASP A 243 -15.95 -4.60 -7.74
N LYS A 244 -14.89 -5.13 -8.35
CA LYS A 244 -13.77 -5.77 -7.66
C LYS A 244 -13.01 -4.78 -6.79
N LEU A 245 -12.60 -3.63 -7.33
CA LEU A 245 -11.94 -2.58 -6.54
C LEU A 245 -12.86 -2.06 -5.43
N SER A 246 -14.14 -1.77 -5.75
CA SER A 246 -15.13 -1.32 -4.76
C SER A 246 -15.23 -2.27 -3.57
N LYS A 247 -15.46 -3.56 -3.84
CA LYS A 247 -15.58 -4.61 -2.82
C LYS A 247 -14.32 -4.66 -1.96
N TYR A 248 -13.15 -4.54 -2.58
CA TYR A 248 -11.88 -4.59 -1.87
C TYR A 248 -11.66 -3.37 -0.96
N LEU A 249 -11.83 -2.15 -1.47
CA LEU A 249 -11.71 -0.92 -0.67
C LEU A 249 -12.75 -0.87 0.45
N LYS A 250 -13.96 -1.39 0.23
CA LYS A 250 -15.00 -1.50 1.25
C LYS A 250 -14.56 -2.39 2.43
N ILE A 251 -13.80 -3.45 2.19
CA ILE A 251 -13.30 -4.35 3.26
C ILE A 251 -12.25 -3.64 4.14
N TRP A 252 -11.56 -2.61 3.64
CA TRP A 252 -10.62 -1.82 4.44
C TRP A 252 -11.27 -0.91 5.48
N ARG A 253 -12.59 -0.65 5.35
CA ARG A 253 -13.38 0.12 6.34
C ARG A 253 -12.81 1.53 6.60
N ALA A 254 -12.57 2.27 5.52
CA ALA A 254 -11.98 3.60 5.59
C ALA A 254 -12.78 4.57 6.48
N LYS A 255 -14.11 4.51 6.46
CA LYS A 255 -14.98 5.35 7.30
C LYS A 255 -14.85 5.03 8.79
N GLU A 256 -14.71 3.76 9.14
CA GLU A 256 -14.48 3.34 10.53
C GLU A 256 -13.07 3.77 11.00
N ARG A 257 -12.05 3.63 10.15
CA ARG A 257 -10.69 4.12 10.42
C ARG A 257 -10.67 5.64 10.64
N HIS A 258 -11.35 6.39 9.78
CA HIS A 258 -11.52 7.84 9.89
C HIS A 258 -12.08 8.26 11.26
N LYS A 259 -13.08 7.53 11.76
CA LYS A 259 -13.72 7.81 13.05
C LYS A 259 -12.88 7.42 14.26
N GLY A 260 -11.66 6.92 14.06
CA GLY A 260 -10.86 6.30 15.10
C GLY A 260 -11.47 4.96 15.50
N ALA A 261 -11.20 3.92 14.72
CA ALA A 261 -11.49 2.57 15.17
C ALA A 261 -10.23 1.93 15.74
N VAL A 262 -10.38 0.84 16.48
CA VAL A 262 -9.24 0.01 16.91
C VAL A 262 -9.30 -1.35 16.25
N ILE A 263 -8.14 -1.93 16.00
CA ILE A 263 -8.04 -3.28 15.42
C ILE A 263 -7.93 -4.31 16.53
N ALA A 264 -8.82 -5.30 16.49
CA ALA A 264 -8.78 -6.48 17.33
C ALA A 264 -8.42 -7.72 16.50
N PRO A 265 -7.70 -8.72 17.09
CA PRO A 265 -7.57 -10.03 16.45
C PRO A 265 -8.95 -10.61 16.20
N ARG A 266 -9.17 -11.15 15.00
CA ARG A 266 -10.37 -11.94 14.71
C ARG A 266 -10.01 -13.40 14.84
N PHE A 267 -10.60 -14.05 15.82
CA PHE A 267 -10.28 -15.45 16.14
C PHE A 267 -10.89 -16.48 15.17
N TYR A 268 -11.68 -16.09 14.14
CA TYR A 268 -12.44 -17.02 13.29
C TYR A 268 -12.61 -16.52 11.84
N GLN A 269 -12.19 -17.29 10.81
CA GLN A 269 -12.52 -16.99 9.39
C GLN A 269 -13.95 -17.39 9.01
N GLU A 270 -14.51 -18.41 9.65
CA GLU A 270 -15.72 -19.12 9.17
C GLU A 270 -17.05 -18.45 9.55
N SER A 271 -17.09 -17.62 10.58
CA SER A 271 -18.31 -17.00 11.09
C SER A 271 -18.54 -15.59 10.51
N ARG A 272 -18.62 -15.48 9.18
CA ARG A 272 -18.84 -14.20 8.47
C ARG A 272 -20.19 -13.54 8.78
N SER A 273 -21.17 -14.26 9.32
CA SER A 273 -22.56 -13.79 9.46
C SER A 273 -23.05 -13.54 10.90
N THR A 274 -22.33 -14.00 11.93
CA THR A 274 -22.85 -14.05 13.32
C THR A 274 -22.55 -12.84 14.22
N TYR A 275 -21.70 -11.89 13.82
CA TYR A 275 -21.28 -10.76 14.68
C TYR A 275 -22.03 -9.44 14.43
N ARG A 276 -23.31 -9.50 14.03
CA ARG A 276 -24.00 -8.34 13.42
C ARG A 276 -23.95 -7.00 14.16
N ASN A 277 -23.61 -6.94 15.45
CA ASN A 277 -23.79 -5.71 16.24
C ASN A 277 -22.57 -5.21 17.06
N GLN A 278 -21.43 -5.91 17.09
CA GLN A 278 -20.31 -5.50 17.98
C GLN A 278 -18.98 -5.26 17.26
N MET A 279 -18.76 -5.89 16.11
CA MET A 279 -17.47 -5.83 15.43
C MET A 279 -17.66 -5.87 13.92
N THR A 280 -17.10 -4.88 13.24
CA THR A 280 -17.10 -4.84 11.77
C THR A 280 -15.93 -5.65 11.24
N GLN A 281 -16.18 -6.58 10.33
CA GLN A 281 -15.11 -7.38 9.72
C GLN A 281 -14.29 -6.54 8.72
N SER A 282 -12.96 -6.67 8.83
CA SER A 282 -11.98 -6.25 7.83
C SER A 282 -10.94 -7.35 7.65
N PHE A 283 -10.98 -8.07 6.53
CA PHE A 283 -10.12 -9.23 6.26
C PHE A 283 -10.17 -10.26 7.42
N ASN A 284 -9.00 -10.60 7.96
CA ASN A 284 -8.78 -11.48 9.12
C ASN A 284 -8.79 -10.71 10.45
N PHE A 285 -9.32 -9.49 10.48
CA PHE A 285 -9.32 -8.61 11.64
C PHE A 285 -10.70 -8.09 11.97
N GLY A 286 -10.83 -7.68 13.23
CA GLY A 286 -11.98 -6.97 13.75
C GLY A 286 -11.74 -5.48 13.84
N ILE A 287 -12.71 -4.69 13.41
CA ILE A 287 -12.72 -3.25 13.57
C ILE A 287 -13.80 -2.92 14.58
N LEU A 288 -13.36 -2.37 15.70
CA LEU A 288 -14.22 -1.95 16.80
C LEU A 288 -14.37 -0.43 16.73
N PRO A 289 -15.55 0.09 16.34
CA PRO A 289 -15.81 1.52 16.42
C PRO A 289 -15.86 1.92 17.91
N ARG A 290 -15.35 3.11 18.23
CA ARG A 290 -15.41 3.62 19.60
C ARG A 290 -15.68 5.12 19.61
N SER A 291 -16.50 5.53 20.57
CA SER A 291 -16.71 6.93 20.92
C SER A 291 -15.67 7.37 21.94
N GLY A 292 -15.01 8.50 21.70
CA GLY A 292 -14.09 9.14 22.66
C GLY A 292 -12.63 9.17 22.20
N PRO A 293 -11.74 9.76 23.01
CA PRO A 293 -10.32 9.80 22.71
C PRO A 293 -9.76 8.38 22.65
N LEU A 294 -8.99 8.12 21.61
CA LEU A 294 -8.35 6.83 21.37
C LEU A 294 -6.85 7.02 21.34
N GLU A 295 -6.17 6.13 22.06
CA GLU A 295 -4.73 6.10 22.19
C GLU A 295 -4.25 4.67 21.94
N ASP A 296 -3.07 4.57 21.33
CA ASP A 296 -2.42 3.27 21.19
C ASP A 296 -2.07 2.72 22.58
N GLY A 297 -2.15 1.41 22.75
CA GLY A 297 -1.87 0.78 24.04
C GLY A 297 -3.08 0.73 24.97
N MET A 298 -4.22 1.31 24.59
CA MET A 298 -5.45 1.23 25.36
C MET A 298 -5.89 -0.23 25.55
N LYS A 299 -6.14 -0.62 26.81
CA LYS A 299 -6.63 -1.96 27.15
C LYS A 299 -8.09 -2.10 26.74
N MET A 300 -8.38 -3.15 25.97
CA MET A 300 -9.70 -3.47 25.45
C MET A 300 -10.07 -4.90 25.82
N HIS A 301 -11.37 -5.13 26.04
CA HIS A 301 -11.91 -6.48 26.11
C HIS A 301 -12.04 -7.04 24.69
N LEU A 302 -11.45 -8.21 24.47
CA LEU A 302 -11.57 -8.93 23.21
C LEU A 302 -12.81 -9.81 23.25
N SER A 303 -13.60 -9.78 22.17
CA SER A 303 -14.76 -10.67 22.04
C SER A 303 -14.31 -12.14 22.05
N TYR A 304 -15.04 -12.96 22.80
CA TYR A 304 -14.77 -14.38 22.99
C TYR A 304 -15.72 -15.24 22.13
N LYS A 305 -15.33 -16.46 21.75
CA LYS A 305 -16.20 -17.36 20.94
C LYS A 305 -17.55 -17.64 21.57
N SER A 306 -17.60 -17.99 22.86
CA SER A 306 -18.85 -18.28 23.58
C SER A 306 -19.69 -17.07 23.92
N SER A 307 -19.24 -15.83 23.71
CA SER A 307 -20.20 -14.71 23.72
C SER A 307 -21.21 -14.84 22.59
N LEU A 308 -21.01 -15.77 21.64
CA LEU A 308 -21.94 -16.16 20.59
C LEU A 308 -22.97 -17.22 21.03
N TYR A 309 -22.76 -17.92 22.14
CA TYR A 309 -23.69 -18.93 22.63
C TYR A 309 -24.44 -18.37 23.84
N PRO A 310 -25.74 -18.04 23.72
CA PRO A 310 -26.51 -17.33 24.75
C PRO A 310 -26.70 -18.11 26.07
N HIS A 311 -26.18 -19.33 26.17
CA HIS A 311 -26.48 -20.24 27.29
C HIS A 311 -25.29 -20.68 28.13
N ASN A 312 -24.07 -20.17 27.89
CA ASN A 312 -22.91 -20.61 28.68
C ASN A 312 -22.19 -19.46 29.40
N ILE A 313 -22.21 -19.59 30.73
CA ILE A 313 -21.30 -19.07 31.75
C ILE A 313 -20.23 -18.14 31.19
N TYR A 314 -20.34 -16.84 31.52
CA TYR A 314 -19.38 -15.77 31.25
C TYR A 314 -17.93 -16.25 31.43
N PRO A 315 -17.21 -16.62 30.35
CA PRO A 315 -15.77 -16.80 30.47
C PRO A 315 -15.18 -15.43 30.77
N GLY A 316 -14.08 -15.42 31.53
CA GLY A 316 -13.33 -14.19 31.79
C GLY A 316 -13.02 -13.49 30.47
N LEU A 317 -13.38 -12.21 30.37
CA LEU A 317 -13.10 -11.41 29.20
C LEU A 317 -11.58 -11.32 29.02
N SER A 318 -11.05 -11.91 27.95
CA SER A 318 -9.67 -11.66 27.57
C SER A 318 -9.48 -10.17 27.31
N THR A 319 -8.34 -9.63 27.74
CA THR A 319 -8.00 -8.23 27.49
C THR A 319 -6.70 -8.15 26.73
N ALA A 320 -6.62 -7.21 25.80
CA ALA A 320 -5.40 -6.86 25.11
C ALA A 320 -5.32 -5.36 24.91
N ARG A 321 -4.10 -4.86 24.82
CA ARG A 321 -3.82 -3.49 24.39
C ARG A 321 -3.91 -3.42 22.88
N VAL A 322 -4.70 -2.49 22.37
CA VAL A 322 -4.97 -2.35 20.94
C VAL A 322 -4.23 -1.15 20.35
N MET A 323 -4.09 -1.15 19.02
CA MET A 323 -3.67 0.04 18.28
C MET A 323 -4.86 0.68 17.57
N VAL A 324 -4.83 2.00 17.50
CA VAL A 324 -5.79 2.79 16.75
C VAL A 324 -5.50 2.62 15.27
N ALA A 325 -6.53 2.19 14.53
CA ALA A 325 -6.47 1.99 13.10
C ALA A 325 -6.22 3.32 12.42
N ARG A 326 -5.07 3.44 11.77
CA ARG A 326 -4.67 4.64 11.05
C ARG A 326 -5.59 4.85 9.83
N PRO A 327 -5.92 6.11 9.52
CA PRO A 327 -6.65 6.43 8.31
C PRO A 327 -5.89 6.02 7.05
N LEU A 328 -6.62 5.70 5.98
CA LEU A 328 -6.03 5.45 4.68
C LEU A 328 -5.76 6.79 3.98
N THR A 329 -4.48 7.12 3.83
CA THR A 329 -4.01 8.41 3.33
C THR A 329 -3.38 8.33 1.95
N HIS A 330 -2.98 7.14 1.48
CA HIS A 330 -2.33 6.95 0.19
C HIS A 330 -2.95 5.76 -0.56
N LEU A 331 -3.21 5.95 -1.85
CA LEU A 331 -3.64 4.87 -2.75
C LEU A 331 -2.86 4.97 -4.05
N THR A 332 -2.21 3.88 -4.44
CA THR A 332 -1.61 3.70 -5.75
C THR A 332 -2.38 2.61 -6.49
N LEU A 333 -2.78 2.89 -7.73
CA LEU A 333 -3.40 1.92 -8.63
C LEU A 333 -2.46 1.72 -9.83
N ARG A 334 -2.14 0.47 -10.15
CA ARG A 334 -1.21 0.13 -11.23
C ARG A 334 -1.88 -0.73 -12.29
N LEU A 335 -1.82 -0.26 -13.52
CA LEU A 335 -2.16 -1.02 -14.72
C LEU A 335 -0.86 -1.28 -15.48
N SER A 336 -0.45 -2.54 -15.53
CA SER A 336 0.66 -2.99 -16.38
C SER A 336 0.24 -3.01 -17.85
N ARG A 337 1.20 -3.19 -18.75
CA ARG A 337 0.98 -3.27 -20.20
C ARG A 337 -0.06 -4.31 -20.66
N THR A 338 -0.27 -5.40 -19.92
CA THR A 338 -1.27 -6.45 -20.22
C THR A 338 -2.58 -6.30 -19.44
N ASP A 339 -2.70 -5.26 -18.60
CA ASP A 339 -3.88 -5.05 -17.75
C ASP A 339 -5.01 -4.29 -18.47
N TRP A 340 -4.75 -3.69 -19.63
CA TRP A 340 -5.73 -2.92 -20.41
C TRP A 340 -6.73 -3.81 -21.15
N TRP A 341 -7.95 -3.34 -21.39
CA TRP A 341 -8.90 -4.09 -22.22
C TRP A 341 -8.40 -4.41 -23.63
N THR A 342 -7.64 -3.48 -24.19
CA THR A 342 -7.18 -3.49 -25.59
C THR A 342 -5.67 -3.67 -25.67
N TRP A 343 -5.07 -4.29 -24.66
CA TRP A 343 -3.61 -4.45 -24.59
C TRP A 343 -3.05 -5.19 -25.83
N GLY A 344 -3.82 -6.13 -26.40
CA GLY A 344 -3.43 -6.92 -27.57
C GLY A 344 -3.81 -6.32 -28.94
N ASP A 345 -4.58 -5.23 -28.99
CA ASP A 345 -4.98 -4.61 -30.26
C ASP A 345 -3.82 -3.82 -30.87
N MET A 346 -3.69 -3.74 -32.19
CA MET A 346 -2.59 -2.96 -32.81
C MET A 346 -2.80 -1.44 -32.62
N PRO A 347 -1.72 -0.64 -32.51
CA PRO A 347 -1.85 0.81 -32.29
C PRO A 347 -2.54 1.57 -33.43
N THR A 348 -2.62 0.96 -34.62
CA THR A 348 -3.24 1.51 -35.83
C THR A 348 -4.68 1.04 -36.06
N GLU A 349 -5.25 0.26 -35.13
CA GLU A 349 -6.63 -0.20 -35.24
C GLU A 349 -7.64 0.95 -35.06
N ASP A 350 -8.92 0.61 -35.16
CA ASP A 350 -10.02 1.53 -34.88
C ASP A 350 -9.83 2.21 -33.51
N VAL A 351 -10.12 3.51 -33.43
CA VAL A 351 -10.00 4.32 -32.20
C VAL A 351 -10.80 3.75 -31.02
N MET A 352 -11.85 2.96 -31.29
CA MET A 352 -12.63 2.23 -30.27
C MET A 352 -11.85 1.11 -29.59
N ARG A 353 -10.70 0.71 -30.16
CA ARG A 353 -9.74 -0.27 -29.64
C ARG A 353 -8.46 0.37 -29.09
N HIS A 354 -8.36 1.71 -29.09
CA HIS A 354 -7.25 2.38 -28.42
C HIS A 354 -7.35 2.26 -26.90
N LEU A 355 -6.22 2.43 -26.21
CA LEU A 355 -6.20 2.58 -24.75
C LEU A 355 -7.14 3.70 -24.31
N ALA A 356 -7.95 3.43 -23.28
CA ALA A 356 -8.86 4.40 -22.71
C ALA A 356 -9.14 4.04 -21.25
N LEU A 357 -9.21 5.05 -20.39
CA LEU A 357 -9.57 4.90 -18.99
C LEU A 357 -10.25 6.20 -18.55
N ASP A 358 -11.38 6.11 -17.86
CA ASP A 358 -12.03 7.30 -17.27
C ASP A 358 -12.72 6.94 -15.94
N PRO A 359 -12.64 7.78 -14.89
CA PRO A 359 -13.27 7.52 -13.59
C PRO A 359 -14.80 7.57 -13.60
N ALA A 360 -15.42 8.12 -14.65
CA ALA A 360 -16.87 8.22 -14.79
C ALA A 360 -17.48 7.13 -15.71
N ILE A 361 -16.69 6.19 -16.22
CA ILE A 361 -17.16 5.10 -17.08
C ILE A 361 -16.54 3.78 -16.63
N GLY A 362 -17.19 2.67 -17.00
CA GLY A 362 -16.72 1.33 -16.68
C GLY A 362 -17.66 0.66 -15.68
N ASN A 363 -18.10 -0.55 -16.01
CA ASN A 363 -18.77 -1.45 -15.06
C ASN A 363 -18.09 -2.84 -14.99
N GLY A 364 -16.92 -2.99 -15.62
CA GLY A 364 -16.19 -4.26 -15.75
C GLY A 364 -16.71 -5.17 -16.87
N GLY A 365 -17.69 -4.75 -17.67
CA GLY A 365 -18.14 -5.46 -18.86
C GLY A 365 -17.24 -5.18 -20.07
N SER A 366 -17.03 -6.20 -20.91
CA SER A 366 -16.24 -6.08 -22.15
C SER A 366 -16.96 -5.35 -23.29
N ASP A 367 -18.27 -5.15 -23.17
CA ASP A 367 -19.07 -4.51 -24.20
C ASP A 367 -18.65 -3.03 -24.39
N GLN A 368 -18.65 -2.55 -25.64
CA GLN A 368 -18.24 -1.17 -25.96
C GLN A 368 -19.09 -0.09 -25.25
N ASN A 369 -20.31 -0.43 -24.88
CA ASN A 369 -21.19 0.45 -24.10
C ASN A 369 -20.80 0.51 -22.63
N ALA A 370 -20.16 -0.55 -22.13
CA ALA A 370 -19.87 -0.81 -20.74
C ALA A 370 -18.44 -0.43 -20.34
N ARG A 371 -17.48 -0.55 -21.27
CA ARG A 371 -16.07 -0.17 -21.08
C ARG A 371 -15.76 1.28 -21.49
N SER A 372 -14.64 1.79 -20.97
CA SER A 372 -14.04 3.04 -21.47
C SER A 372 -13.55 2.87 -22.91
N THR A 373 -13.90 3.80 -23.80
CA THR A 373 -13.38 3.87 -25.18
C THR A 373 -12.72 5.23 -25.40
N ALA A 374 -11.71 5.32 -26.26
CA ALA A 374 -10.98 6.57 -26.43
C ALA A 374 -11.86 7.77 -26.85
N PRO A 375 -12.84 7.64 -27.76
CA PRO A 375 -13.75 8.76 -28.09
C PRO A 375 -14.56 9.25 -26.89
N LYS A 376 -15.13 8.33 -26.09
CA LYS A 376 -15.87 8.68 -24.86
C LYS A 376 -14.99 9.36 -23.82
N MET A 377 -13.79 8.83 -23.58
CA MET A 377 -12.82 9.41 -22.64
C MET A 377 -12.43 10.84 -23.05
N VAL A 378 -12.14 11.06 -24.33
CA VAL A 378 -11.81 12.39 -24.87
C VAL A 378 -13.00 13.35 -24.76
N GLN A 379 -14.21 12.89 -25.09
CA GLN A 379 -15.43 13.66 -24.92
C GLN A 379 -15.61 14.09 -23.45
N PHE A 380 -15.49 13.15 -22.51
CA PHE A 380 -15.66 13.44 -21.08
C PHE A 380 -14.60 14.41 -20.56
N ALA A 381 -13.37 14.33 -21.05
CA ALA A 381 -12.33 15.31 -20.74
C ALA A 381 -12.67 16.70 -21.30
N ASN A 382 -13.22 16.79 -22.51
CA ASN A 382 -13.67 18.06 -23.09
C ASN A 382 -14.84 18.66 -22.32
N ASP A 383 -15.81 17.83 -21.92
CA ASP A 383 -16.94 18.24 -21.08
C ASP A 383 -16.44 18.83 -19.77
N ARG A 384 -15.51 18.16 -19.08
CA ARG A 384 -14.90 18.67 -17.83
C ARG A 384 -14.18 20.00 -18.02
N ARG A 385 -13.42 20.14 -19.12
CA ARG A 385 -12.74 21.41 -19.48
C ARG A 385 -13.74 22.54 -19.75
N ALA A 386 -14.92 22.22 -20.27
CA ALA A 386 -16.02 23.16 -20.48
C ALA A 386 -16.85 23.41 -19.21
N GLY A 387 -16.51 22.81 -18.07
CA GLY A 387 -17.22 22.94 -16.81
C GLY A 387 -18.41 22.00 -16.64
N PHE A 388 -18.59 21.04 -17.56
CA PHE A 388 -19.64 20.02 -17.49
C PHE A 388 -19.11 18.72 -16.89
N TRP A 389 -19.89 18.10 -16.01
CA TRP A 389 -19.54 16.81 -15.41
C TRP A 389 -20.27 15.66 -16.12
N PRO A 390 -19.55 14.66 -16.65
CA PRO A 390 -20.17 13.56 -17.38
C PRO A 390 -21.12 12.72 -16.51
N GLY A 391 -22.19 12.19 -17.10
CA GLY A 391 -23.15 11.32 -16.42
C GLY A 391 -24.28 12.02 -15.66
N TYR A 392 -24.37 13.36 -15.73
CA TYR A 392 -25.43 14.11 -15.08
C TYR A 392 -26.63 14.30 -16.02
N SER A 393 -27.66 13.46 -15.87
CA SER A 393 -28.94 13.57 -16.59
C SER A 393 -30.12 13.82 -15.65
N SER A 394 -30.02 14.74 -14.69
CA SER A 394 -31.23 15.31 -14.06
C SER A 394 -30.89 16.53 -13.22
N GLN A 395 -31.55 17.63 -13.56
CA GLN A 395 -31.55 18.96 -12.95
C GLN A 395 -32.04 19.03 -11.48
N GLN A 396 -31.97 17.96 -10.68
CA GLN A 396 -32.50 17.97 -9.31
C GLN A 396 -31.42 18.18 -8.26
N ASP A 397 -31.34 19.44 -7.83
CA ASP A 397 -30.81 19.99 -6.59
C ASP A 397 -30.26 18.98 -5.57
N ASN A 398 -28.93 18.96 -5.46
CA ASN A 398 -28.12 19.08 -4.23
C ASN A 398 -26.75 18.41 -4.45
N ALA A 399 -25.72 19.25 -4.64
CA ALA A 399 -24.30 18.90 -4.84
C ALA A 399 -24.00 17.89 -5.97
N PRO A 400 -23.20 18.26 -6.99
CA PRO A 400 -22.86 17.33 -8.07
C PRO A 400 -22.06 16.14 -7.52
N GLN A 401 -22.71 14.99 -7.37
CA GLN A 401 -22.00 13.71 -7.25
C GLN A 401 -21.36 13.42 -8.60
N GLN A 402 -20.07 13.78 -8.74
CA GLN A 402 -19.32 13.68 -10.00
C GLN A 402 -19.18 12.24 -10.53
N TYR A 403 -19.38 11.23 -9.67
CA TYR A 403 -19.27 9.82 -10.01
C TYR A 403 -20.40 9.02 -9.36
N THR A 404 -21.08 8.18 -10.13
CA THR A 404 -22.11 7.27 -9.64
C THR A 404 -21.81 5.85 -10.08
N SER A 405 -21.61 4.94 -9.11
CA SER A 405 -21.37 3.51 -9.36
C SER A 405 -20.16 3.17 -10.25
N THR A 406 -19.18 4.08 -10.34
CA THR A 406 -17.92 3.88 -11.09
C THR A 406 -16.75 3.79 -10.12
N TRP A 407 -15.57 3.40 -10.62
CA TRP A 407 -14.37 3.34 -9.78
C TRP A 407 -13.97 4.71 -9.23
N GLY A 408 -14.24 5.80 -9.94
CA GLY A 408 -14.08 7.16 -9.42
C GLY A 408 -14.89 7.40 -8.14
N ALA A 409 -16.13 6.89 -8.09
CA ALA A 409 -16.99 6.97 -6.89
C ALA A 409 -16.47 6.13 -5.71
N GLU A 410 -15.62 5.13 -5.96
CA GLU A 410 -15.01 4.36 -4.87
C GLU A 410 -13.84 5.10 -4.25
N ILE A 411 -13.10 5.89 -5.04
CA ILE A 411 -12.03 6.76 -4.54
C ILE A 411 -12.61 7.86 -3.63
N THR A 412 -13.75 8.44 -4.00
CA THR A 412 -14.39 9.51 -3.22
C THR A 412 -14.84 9.05 -1.83
N LYS A 413 -15.09 7.75 -1.65
CA LYS A 413 -15.47 7.13 -0.35
C LYS A 413 -14.31 6.99 0.64
N LEU A 414 -13.10 7.41 0.29
CA LEU A 414 -11.91 7.36 1.15
C LEU A 414 -11.67 8.73 1.82
N PRO A 415 -12.27 9.01 2.99
CA PRO A 415 -12.36 10.36 3.55
C PRO A 415 -11.01 10.98 3.90
N ASP A 416 -9.99 10.16 4.21
CA ASP A 416 -8.66 10.60 4.62
C ASP A 416 -7.61 10.50 3.52
N LEU A 417 -8.02 10.16 2.30
CA LEU A 417 -7.11 10.04 1.17
C LEU A 417 -6.44 11.40 0.87
N LYS A 418 -5.11 11.45 1.02
CA LYS A 418 -4.29 12.65 0.74
C LYS A 418 -3.70 12.58 -0.66
N THR A 419 -3.39 11.39 -1.13
CA THR A 419 -2.78 11.16 -2.44
C THR A 419 -3.41 9.97 -3.14
N LEU A 420 -3.67 10.15 -4.43
CA LEU A 420 -3.94 9.07 -5.38
C LEU A 420 -2.83 9.10 -6.43
N GLU A 421 -2.25 7.95 -6.72
CA GLU A 421 -1.24 7.76 -7.75
C GLU A 421 -1.73 6.71 -8.74
N LEU A 422 -1.67 7.01 -10.03
CA LEU A 422 -1.94 6.05 -11.09
C LEU A 422 -0.63 5.78 -11.80
N VAL A 423 -0.23 4.51 -11.84
CA VAL A 423 0.94 4.03 -12.57
C VAL A 423 0.41 3.27 -13.78
N LEU A 424 0.56 3.87 -14.97
CA LEU A 424 0.00 3.36 -16.21
C LEU A 424 1.14 2.96 -17.13
N GLU A 425 1.26 1.68 -17.43
CA GLU A 425 2.29 1.11 -18.29
C GLU A 425 1.67 0.57 -19.58
N THR A 426 2.36 0.73 -20.72
CA THR A 426 2.01 0.08 -21.99
C THR A 426 3.26 -0.22 -22.82
N PHE A 427 3.07 -0.87 -23.97
CA PHE A 427 4.10 -1.06 -24.99
C PHE A 427 4.49 0.26 -25.67
N GLU A 428 5.77 0.43 -26.02
CA GLU A 428 6.31 1.67 -26.63
C GLU A 428 5.51 2.12 -27.86
N ASP A 429 5.05 1.20 -28.70
CA ASP A 429 4.26 1.49 -29.91
C ASP A 429 2.86 2.07 -29.61
N LYS A 430 2.38 1.95 -28.36
CA LYS A 430 1.14 2.56 -27.85
C LYS A 430 1.37 3.84 -27.05
N GLY A 431 2.60 4.37 -26.99
CA GLY A 431 2.93 5.58 -26.24
C GLY A 431 1.98 6.75 -26.52
N GLY A 432 1.65 7.01 -27.79
CA GLY A 432 0.72 8.08 -28.17
C GLY A 432 -0.73 7.87 -27.68
N GLN A 433 -1.18 6.62 -27.56
CA GLN A 433 -2.49 6.31 -26.96
C GLN A 433 -2.45 6.57 -25.45
N LEU A 434 -1.36 6.18 -24.78
CA LEU A 434 -1.17 6.46 -23.35
C LEU A 434 -1.08 7.96 -23.07
N ASP A 435 -0.43 8.75 -23.92
CA ASP A 435 -0.41 10.21 -23.80
C ASP A 435 -1.82 10.80 -23.89
N THR A 436 -2.68 10.24 -24.76
CA THR A 436 -4.10 10.63 -24.85
C THR A 436 -4.84 10.35 -23.53
N VAL A 437 -4.60 9.18 -22.91
CA VAL A 437 -5.15 8.85 -21.58
C VAL A 437 -4.67 9.87 -20.54
N ILE A 438 -3.39 10.23 -20.55
CA ILE A 438 -2.82 11.20 -19.61
C ILE A 438 -3.41 12.61 -19.78
N GLU A 439 -3.58 13.10 -21.01
CA GLU A 439 -4.21 14.41 -21.24
C GLU A 439 -5.66 14.46 -20.76
N CYS A 440 -6.39 13.34 -20.86
CA CYS A 440 -7.71 13.21 -20.27
C CYS A 440 -7.64 13.15 -18.73
N ALA A 441 -6.68 12.39 -18.19
CA ALA A 441 -6.48 12.20 -16.76
C ALA A 441 -6.18 13.49 -15.98
N LYS A 442 -5.52 14.46 -16.62
CA LYS A 442 -5.31 15.81 -16.05
C LYS A 442 -6.61 16.54 -15.70
N THR A 443 -7.74 16.16 -16.30
CA THR A 443 -9.06 16.77 -16.04
C THR A 443 -9.82 16.13 -14.88
N TRP A 444 -9.32 15.03 -14.33
CA TRP A 444 -10.03 14.31 -13.28
C TRP A 444 -9.87 14.99 -11.94
N GLU A 445 -10.98 15.06 -11.21
CA GLU A 445 -11.04 15.49 -9.82
C GLU A 445 -11.83 14.46 -9.02
N PHE A 446 -11.50 14.24 -7.76
CA PHE A 446 -12.20 13.27 -6.89
C PHE A 446 -12.67 13.96 -5.62
N PRO A 447 -13.92 14.46 -5.55
CA PRO A 447 -14.45 15.12 -4.36
C PRO A 447 -14.57 14.09 -3.24
N LEU A 448 -14.00 14.35 -2.08
CA LEU A 448 -14.02 13.38 -0.98
C LEU A 448 -15.35 13.50 -0.23
N GLU A 449 -16.01 12.36 0.00
CA GLU A 449 -17.27 12.30 0.75
C GLU A 449 -17.10 12.91 2.14
N ASP A 450 -18.13 13.61 2.61
CA ASP A 450 -18.18 14.26 3.92
C ASP A 450 -17.07 15.32 4.15
N SER A 451 -16.41 15.80 3.08
CA SER A 451 -15.35 16.81 3.13
C SER A 451 -15.57 17.93 2.10
N LYS A 452 -14.94 19.09 2.35
CA LYS A 452 -14.79 20.18 1.36
C LYS A 452 -13.52 20.02 0.52
N ASP A 453 -12.83 18.90 0.66
CA ASP A 453 -11.61 18.58 -0.07
C ASP A 453 -11.92 17.76 -1.32
N LYS A 454 -11.07 17.91 -2.33
CA LYS A 454 -11.01 17.04 -3.51
C LYS A 454 -9.59 16.59 -3.78
N LEU A 455 -9.40 15.47 -4.45
CA LEU A 455 -8.12 15.15 -5.06
C LEU A 455 -8.07 15.81 -6.44
N ALA A 456 -7.04 16.59 -6.69
CA ALA A 456 -6.81 17.26 -7.96
C ALA A 456 -5.40 16.96 -8.47
N TRP A 457 -5.22 16.94 -9.79
CA TRP A 457 -3.94 16.67 -10.42
C TRP A 457 -2.85 17.64 -9.92
N THR A 458 -1.65 17.12 -9.67
CA THR A 458 -0.54 17.89 -9.08
C THR A 458 0.20 18.83 -10.05
N GLY A 459 -0.18 18.84 -11.33
CA GLY A 459 0.52 19.63 -12.35
C GLY A 459 1.75 18.94 -12.95
N LYS A 460 2.10 17.73 -12.50
CA LYS A 460 3.25 16.96 -13.01
C LYS A 460 2.82 15.57 -13.48
N VAL A 461 3.47 15.10 -14.55
CA VAL A 461 3.46 13.71 -15.00
C VAL A 461 4.91 13.24 -14.96
N GLU A 462 5.14 12.07 -14.35
CA GLU A 462 6.44 11.40 -14.44
C GLU A 462 6.40 10.40 -15.59
N ILE A 463 7.47 10.39 -16.37
CA ILE A 463 7.63 9.53 -17.54
C ILE A 463 8.83 8.64 -17.27
N ALA A 464 8.65 7.35 -17.45
CA ALA A 464 9.73 6.37 -17.43
C ALA A 464 9.59 5.43 -18.63
N ASN A 465 10.70 4.83 -19.03
CA ASN A 465 10.75 3.83 -20.07
C ASN A 465 11.78 2.78 -19.68
N TYR A 466 11.56 1.54 -20.09
CA TYR A 466 12.48 0.45 -19.82
C TYR A 466 12.37 -0.64 -20.88
N VAL A 467 13.43 -1.44 -20.98
CA VAL A 467 13.49 -2.61 -21.88
C VAL A 467 13.17 -3.84 -21.05
N GLY A 468 12.17 -4.62 -21.48
CA GLY A 468 11.81 -5.88 -20.84
C GLY A 468 12.94 -6.90 -20.90
N GLN A 469 12.95 -7.86 -19.98
CA GLN A 469 13.89 -8.99 -20.06
C GLN A 469 13.61 -9.82 -21.33
N GLU A 470 14.66 -10.38 -21.94
CA GLU A 470 14.53 -11.22 -23.15
C GLU A 470 13.61 -12.44 -22.94
N ASP A 471 13.43 -12.87 -21.70
CA ASP A 471 12.56 -14.00 -21.29
C ASP A 471 11.15 -13.57 -20.86
N ALA A 472 10.82 -12.27 -20.88
CA ALA A 472 9.43 -11.79 -20.77
C ALA A 472 8.55 -12.27 -21.97
N ARG A 473 9.13 -13.10 -22.85
CA ARG A 473 8.51 -13.95 -23.87
C ARG A 473 7.56 -15.02 -23.29
N ASN A 474 6.65 -14.63 -22.40
CA ASN A 474 5.29 -15.19 -22.43
C ASN A 474 4.51 -14.66 -23.66
N ALA A 475 5.21 -14.57 -24.79
CA ALA A 475 4.74 -14.32 -26.12
C ALA A 475 3.92 -15.49 -26.67
N GLN A 476 3.49 -16.47 -25.87
CA GLN A 476 2.43 -17.38 -26.31
C GLN A 476 1.11 -16.63 -26.55
N SER A 477 0.86 -15.51 -25.85
CA SER A 477 -0.32 -14.67 -26.16
C SER A 477 -0.07 -13.65 -27.28
N TYR A 478 1.19 -13.29 -27.56
CA TYR A 478 1.53 -12.44 -28.70
C TYR A 478 1.57 -13.27 -30.00
N ASP A 479 2.08 -14.50 -29.97
CA ASP A 479 2.02 -15.46 -31.08
C ASP A 479 0.57 -15.82 -31.45
N PHE A 480 -0.35 -15.87 -30.48
CA PHE A 480 -1.78 -16.08 -30.77
C PHE A 480 -2.40 -14.91 -31.57
N LEU A 481 -1.89 -13.69 -31.42
CA LEU A 481 -2.29 -12.55 -32.25
C LEU A 481 -1.64 -12.63 -33.64
N VAL A 482 -0.42 -13.15 -33.74
CA VAL A 482 0.30 -13.36 -35.01
C VAL A 482 -0.34 -14.48 -35.85
N GLU A 483 -0.83 -15.57 -35.24
CA GLU A 483 -1.57 -16.61 -35.97
C GLU A 483 -2.86 -16.08 -36.61
N ARG A 484 -3.47 -15.05 -36.03
CA ARG A 484 -4.75 -14.51 -36.49
C ARG A 484 -4.62 -13.60 -37.71
N THR A 485 -3.45 -13.02 -37.97
CA THR A 485 -3.23 -12.12 -39.13
C THR A 485 -2.61 -12.82 -40.33
N GLY A 486 -2.15 -14.08 -40.20
CA GLY A 486 -1.56 -14.86 -41.31
C GLY A 486 -0.22 -14.32 -41.82
N GLU A 487 0.29 -13.23 -41.25
CA GLU A 487 1.61 -12.68 -41.54
C GLU A 487 2.61 -13.29 -40.57
N SER A 488 3.44 -14.21 -41.08
CA SER A 488 4.64 -14.69 -40.38
C SER A 488 5.59 -13.51 -40.17
N ARG A 489 5.42 -12.77 -39.07
CA ARG A 489 6.44 -11.84 -38.61
C ARG A 489 7.63 -12.67 -38.17
N GLN A 490 8.75 -12.53 -38.89
CA GLN A 490 10.05 -12.97 -38.43
C GLN A 490 10.20 -12.51 -36.97
N SER A 491 10.41 -13.46 -36.06
CA SER A 491 10.68 -13.22 -34.65
C SER A 491 11.79 -12.19 -34.53
N THR A 492 11.44 -10.92 -34.40
CA THR A 492 12.40 -9.85 -34.15
C THR A 492 12.99 -10.13 -32.79
N THR A 493 14.30 -10.38 -32.75
CA THR A 493 15.06 -10.71 -31.53
C THR A 493 15.15 -9.54 -30.54
N THR A 494 14.58 -8.39 -30.85
CA THR A 494 14.62 -7.20 -30.00
C THR A 494 13.66 -7.34 -28.82
N PRO A 495 14.14 -7.23 -27.57
CA PRO A 495 13.27 -7.24 -26.41
C PRO A 495 12.25 -6.10 -26.47
N PRO A 496 11.01 -6.32 -25.99
CA PRO A 496 9.98 -5.31 -26.00
C PRO A 496 10.37 -4.12 -25.13
N ARG A 497 9.96 -2.93 -25.55
CA ARG A 497 10.13 -1.68 -24.82
C ARG A 497 8.80 -1.25 -24.25
N PHE A 498 8.85 -0.70 -23.04
CA PHE A 498 7.68 -0.28 -22.30
C PHE A 498 7.77 1.18 -21.91
N GLU A 499 6.60 1.81 -21.88
CA GLU A 499 6.41 3.18 -21.45
C GLU A 499 5.54 3.22 -20.20
N VAL A 500 5.96 4.02 -19.23
CA VAL A 500 5.24 4.23 -17.97
C VAL A 500 4.94 5.71 -17.81
N ARG A 501 3.70 6.02 -17.45
CA ARG A 501 3.26 7.35 -17.02
C ARG A 501 2.74 7.26 -15.61
N ILE A 502 3.26 8.11 -14.74
CA ILE A 502 2.78 8.23 -13.35
C ILE A 502 2.13 9.59 -13.19
N ILE A 503 0.82 9.58 -12.93
CA ILE A 503 0.04 10.77 -12.63
C ILE A 503 -0.41 10.73 -11.18
N ARG A 504 -0.30 11.88 -10.50
CA ARG A 504 -0.65 12.03 -9.09
C ARG A 504 -1.73 13.06 -8.91
N TYR A 505 -2.60 12.77 -7.94
CA TYR A 505 -3.62 13.68 -7.45
C TYR A 505 -3.35 13.92 -5.97
N LYS A 506 -3.38 15.18 -5.55
CA LYS A 506 -3.23 15.59 -4.16
C LYS A 506 -4.51 16.22 -3.66
N ARG A 507 -4.77 16.03 -2.37
CA ARG A 507 -5.85 16.69 -1.67
C ARG A 507 -5.66 18.21 -1.73
N ALA A 508 -6.70 18.89 -2.19
CA ALA A 508 -6.83 20.34 -2.24
C ALA A 508 -8.21 20.73 -1.71
N LYS A 509 -8.31 21.89 -1.06
CA LYS A 509 -9.59 22.45 -0.66
C LYS A 509 -10.34 22.93 -1.91
N VAL A 510 -11.64 22.68 -1.98
CA VAL A 510 -12.51 23.32 -2.97
C VAL A 510 -12.55 24.82 -2.63
N GLN A 511 -12.16 25.66 -3.60
CA GLN A 511 -12.16 27.12 -3.46
C GLN A 511 -13.56 27.70 -3.44
#